data_AF-A0A7V9AYK7-F1
#
_entry.id   AF-A0A7V9AYK7-F1
#
_cell.length_a   1.000
_cell.length_b   1.000
_cell.length_c   1.000
_cell.angle_alpha   90.00
_cell.angle_beta   90.00
_cell.angle_gamma   90.00
#
_symmetry.space_group_name_H-M   'P 1'
#
loop_
_entity.id
_entity.type
_entity.pdbx_description
1 polymer ?
#
loop_
_entity_poly.entity_id
_entity_poly.type
_entity_poly.pdbx_seq_one_letter_code
_entity_poly.pdbx_strand_id
1 'polypeptide(L)'
;MHLRRSKRLAGLGAGLLLLAACTGGEGTPSRSNAPSPRANAPSPSENDGDSGQAVGAPSGEWLERACTLTPELVKRIRRDVFPGRSPELIAVPQEPNYFGGFIGTSHSGPWDYVQEVPLAFYGPGHIRSQGRIAVEHEPTVTDLAPTLAELLGTDWPDDRPGRAISDALQPGTAPPKLVVVVVWDGGGLNTLRAFPQAWPNLRRIMRSGTWVAATVGSSPSVTPAIHANIGTGAFPSQHGVVDIDIRSGDDTIDSFEDGTPENLEIPTLADLYDVTTDNKAMVGMFGSNAWHYGMMSRGTFHPGGDKDIAALVATDGSKLIGHRRWYSFPPYLNEAGDFGENIRATDLEDGQLDSLWLGNDVLSNTYDAKQTPALAIYTTEVIKSLLEHEDFGRDEVTDLFFVNYKPIDLVGHRWNMLSPEGRSVLRQTDEELGELEAFLNGLVGQGNWVMALTADHGQTPTANATTAWPIDMAELMTDIADRFGVPQRLFDRTRPGHFWLDVPTMEEAGITPEDIADFISDYRLEGNTSQSRPLTEKYAGRADEHLFSSAWPSRFTDDVWGCVRSGAP
;
A
#
# COMPACT_ATOMS: atom_id res chain seq x y z
N MET A 1 37.01 40.86 -51.60
CA MET A 1 36.90 39.87 -52.69
C MET A 1 37.73 38.66 -52.31
N HIS A 2 37.08 37.50 -52.14
CA HIS A 2 37.62 36.14 -51.93
C HIS A 2 38.59 35.82 -50.78
N LEU A 3 38.16 34.92 -49.88
CA LEU A 3 38.79 33.60 -49.58
C LEU A 3 37.89 32.86 -48.56
N ARG A 4 36.98 31.99 -49.04
CA ARG A 4 37.07 30.51 -49.12
C ARG A 4 37.01 29.75 -47.76
N ARG A 5 35.86 29.09 -47.63
CA ARG A 5 35.42 27.99 -46.74
C ARG A 5 36.51 27.02 -46.24
N SER A 6 36.36 26.63 -44.97
CA SER A 6 36.37 25.21 -44.59
C SER A 6 35.31 24.96 -43.51
N LYS A 7 34.53 23.88 -43.68
CA LYS A 7 33.50 23.40 -42.75
C LYS A 7 34.16 22.46 -41.74
N ARG A 8 33.82 22.56 -40.45
CA ARG A 8 33.89 21.45 -39.50
C ARG A 8 32.54 21.33 -38.81
N LEU A 9 32.00 20.11 -38.84
CA LEU A 9 30.82 19.68 -38.10
C LEU A 9 31.15 19.70 -36.59
N ALA A 10 30.20 20.17 -35.78
CA ALA A 10 30.06 19.77 -34.39
C ALA A 10 28.59 19.35 -34.21
N GLY A 11 28.40 18.05 -33.97
CA GLY A 11 27.09 17.43 -33.78
C GLY A 11 26.55 17.66 -32.37
N LEU A 12 25.22 17.69 -32.30
CA LEU A 12 24.44 17.51 -31.11
C LEU A 12 24.71 16.13 -30.48
N GLY A 13 24.63 16.07 -29.15
CA GLY A 13 24.54 14.83 -28.39
C GLY A 13 23.94 15.13 -27.02
N ALA A 14 22.62 15.15 -26.94
CA ALA A 14 21.87 15.08 -25.69
C ALA A 14 21.92 13.62 -25.19
N GLY A 15 22.32 13.43 -23.93
CA GLY A 15 22.33 12.12 -23.29
C GLY A 15 20.92 11.70 -22.89
N LEU A 16 20.38 10.70 -23.60
CA LEU A 16 19.25 9.89 -23.14
C LEU A 16 19.78 8.88 -22.10
N LEU A 17 19.28 8.94 -20.88
CA LEU A 17 19.37 7.84 -19.91
C LEU A 17 18.16 6.93 -20.14
N LEU A 18 18.43 5.74 -20.68
CA LEU A 18 17.46 4.67 -20.86
C LEU A 18 17.14 4.02 -19.51
N LEU A 19 15.89 4.17 -19.07
CA LEU A 19 15.25 3.25 -18.13
C LEU A 19 14.87 1.99 -18.91
N ALA A 20 15.57 0.89 -18.66
CA ALA A 20 15.21 -0.42 -19.18
C ALA A 20 14.06 -1.00 -18.32
N ALA A 21 12.83 -0.76 -18.76
CA ALA A 21 11.68 -1.58 -18.38
C ALA A 21 11.76 -2.89 -19.18
N CYS A 22 11.76 -4.03 -18.49
CA CYS A 22 11.68 -5.34 -19.12
C CYS A 22 10.30 -5.50 -19.76
N THR A 23 10.27 -5.63 -21.08
CA THR A 23 9.09 -5.90 -21.90
C THR A 23 8.89 -7.41 -22.03
N GLY A 24 7.73 -7.91 -21.57
CA GLY A 24 7.25 -9.25 -21.92
C GLY A 24 6.44 -9.16 -23.22
N GLY A 25 6.94 -9.78 -24.29
CA GLY A 25 6.33 -9.78 -25.61
C GLY A 25 5.12 -10.71 -25.74
N GLU A 26 4.16 -10.27 -26.55
CA GLU A 26 2.92 -10.94 -26.91
C GLU A 26 3.14 -12.30 -27.60
N GLY A 27 2.51 -13.35 -27.09
CA GLY A 27 2.31 -14.63 -27.76
C GLY A 27 0.82 -14.92 -27.90
N THR A 28 0.34 -15.10 -29.14
CA THR A 28 -1.06 -15.37 -29.49
C THR A 28 -1.54 -16.74 -28.97
N PRO A 29 -2.87 -16.92 -28.71
CA PRO A 29 -3.37 -18.04 -27.91
C PRO A 29 -3.57 -19.32 -28.74
N SER A 30 -3.01 -20.42 -28.28
CA SER A 30 -3.31 -21.77 -28.76
C SER A 30 -4.29 -22.48 -27.82
N ARG A 31 -5.53 -22.59 -28.28
CA ARG A 31 -6.56 -23.64 -28.02
C ARG A 31 -6.49 -24.46 -26.73
N SER A 32 -7.51 -24.22 -25.91
CA SER A 32 -8.36 -25.20 -25.21
C SER A 32 -7.70 -26.38 -24.49
N ASN A 33 -7.70 -26.32 -23.17
CA ASN A 33 -8.15 -27.42 -22.33
C ASN A 33 -8.83 -26.83 -21.09
N ALA A 34 -10.08 -27.22 -20.84
CA ALA A 34 -10.86 -26.81 -19.68
C ALA A 34 -10.21 -27.34 -18.39
N PRO A 35 -10.13 -26.56 -17.29
CA PRO A 35 -9.77 -27.12 -16.00
C PRO A 35 -10.97 -27.86 -15.41
N SER A 36 -10.77 -29.12 -15.02
CA SER A 36 -11.72 -29.86 -14.18
C SER A 36 -11.81 -29.22 -12.79
N PRO A 37 -12.96 -29.33 -12.10
CA PRO A 37 -13.15 -28.77 -10.78
C PRO A 37 -12.26 -29.51 -9.77
N ARG A 38 -11.28 -28.81 -9.17
CA ARG A 38 -10.59 -29.33 -7.98
C ARG A 38 -11.55 -29.18 -6.80
N ALA A 39 -11.93 -30.33 -6.27
CA ALA A 39 -12.76 -30.48 -5.09
C ALA A 39 -11.99 -30.08 -3.81
N ASN A 40 -12.73 -29.45 -2.91
CA ASN A 40 -12.58 -29.37 -1.45
C ASN A 40 -11.19 -29.03 -0.88
N ALA A 41 -11.12 -27.85 -0.25
CA ALA A 41 -10.13 -27.52 0.76
C ALA A 41 -10.06 -28.61 1.85
N PRO A 42 -8.87 -29.10 2.23
CA PRO A 42 -8.76 -30.01 3.35
C PRO A 42 -8.94 -29.23 4.66
N SER A 43 -9.80 -29.75 5.54
CA SER A 43 -9.80 -29.41 6.95
C SER A 43 -8.44 -29.78 7.57
N PRO A 44 -7.96 -29.11 8.63
CA PRO A 44 -6.65 -29.39 9.20
C PRO A 44 -6.65 -30.79 9.82
N SER A 45 -6.04 -31.75 9.13
CA SER A 45 -5.74 -33.05 9.69
C SER A 45 -4.43 -32.96 10.45
N GLU A 46 -4.50 -33.15 11.77
CA GLU A 46 -3.35 -33.49 12.60
C GLU A 46 -2.69 -34.77 12.06
N ASN A 47 -1.36 -34.72 11.96
CA ASN A 47 -0.43 -35.77 11.54
C ASN A 47 -0.32 -36.03 10.03
N ASP A 48 0.65 -35.35 9.41
CA ASP A 48 1.62 -36.05 8.58
C ASP A 48 3.02 -35.60 8.95
N GLY A 49 3.89 -36.59 9.22
CA GLY A 49 5.25 -36.39 9.66
C GLY A 49 6.10 -35.81 8.53
N ASP A 50 6.30 -34.50 8.57
CA ASP A 50 7.45 -33.89 7.94
C ASP A 50 8.69 -34.30 8.75
N SER A 51 9.69 -34.84 8.04
CA SER A 51 11.02 -35.05 8.59
C SER A 51 11.71 -33.70 8.76
N GLY A 52 11.16 -32.87 9.65
CA GLY A 52 11.77 -31.62 10.08
C GLY A 52 13.10 -31.95 10.71
N GLN A 53 14.19 -31.62 10.00
CA GLN A 53 15.44 -31.34 10.70
C GLN A 53 15.07 -30.33 11.78
N ALA A 54 15.34 -30.67 13.04
CA ALA A 54 15.16 -29.74 14.14
C ALA A 54 15.95 -28.48 13.79
N VAL A 55 15.25 -27.40 13.49
CA VAL A 55 15.86 -26.11 13.23
C VAL A 55 16.65 -25.76 14.49
N GLY A 56 17.96 -25.60 14.35
CA GLY A 56 18.82 -25.22 15.47
C GLY A 56 18.35 -23.91 16.07
N ALA A 57 18.65 -23.69 17.36
CA ALA A 57 18.43 -22.38 17.97
C ALA A 57 19.14 -21.30 17.13
N PRO A 58 18.52 -20.11 16.93
CA PRO A 58 19.14 -19.06 16.14
C PRO A 58 20.46 -18.64 16.80
N SER A 59 21.48 -18.40 15.97
CA SER A 59 22.79 -17.93 16.39
C SER A 59 23.39 -17.08 15.28
N GLY A 60 24.09 -16.01 15.63
CA GLY A 60 24.71 -15.08 14.67
C GLY A 60 24.85 -13.69 15.25
N GLU A 61 25.68 -12.86 14.64
CA GLU A 61 25.83 -11.45 15.03
C GLU A 61 24.54 -10.66 14.73
N TRP A 62 23.82 -11.08 13.69
CA TRP A 62 22.51 -10.55 13.35
C TRP A 62 21.52 -10.62 14.52
N LEU A 63 21.53 -11.72 15.30
CA LEU A 63 20.63 -11.93 16.43
C LEU A 63 20.96 -10.98 17.57
N GLU A 64 22.24 -10.86 17.93
CA GLU A 64 22.68 -9.93 18.97
C GLU A 64 22.21 -8.50 18.68
N ARG A 65 22.32 -8.08 17.42
CA ARG A 65 21.82 -6.78 16.96
C ARG A 65 20.30 -6.70 16.93
N ALA A 66 19.62 -7.74 16.45
CA ALA A 66 18.15 -7.80 16.43
C ALA A 66 17.57 -7.63 17.84
N CYS A 67 18.22 -8.19 18.86
CA CYS A 67 17.81 -8.07 20.25
C CYS A 67 17.97 -6.67 20.86
N THR A 68 18.66 -5.75 20.16
CA THR A 68 18.74 -4.33 20.54
C THR A 68 17.63 -3.46 19.94
N LEU A 69 16.82 -4.01 19.03
CA LEU A 69 15.69 -3.31 18.43
C LEU A 69 14.61 -2.98 19.47
N THR A 70 13.76 -2.01 19.17
CA THR A 70 12.63 -1.69 20.05
C THR A 70 11.51 -2.73 19.92
N PRO A 71 10.80 -3.05 21.01
CA PRO A 71 9.62 -3.92 20.94
C PRO A 71 8.58 -3.41 19.92
N GLU A 72 8.34 -2.12 19.84
CA GLU A 72 7.37 -1.53 18.92
C GLU A 72 7.71 -1.82 17.45
N LEU A 73 8.99 -1.72 17.08
CA LEU A 73 9.47 -2.00 15.73
C LEU A 73 9.29 -3.49 15.39
N VAL A 74 9.77 -4.39 16.26
CA VAL A 74 9.69 -5.83 16.02
C VAL A 74 8.24 -6.31 16.03
N LYS A 75 7.38 -5.70 16.85
CA LYS A 75 5.94 -5.99 16.86
C LYS A 75 5.27 -5.68 15.52
N ARG A 76 5.64 -4.58 14.85
CA ARG A 76 5.13 -4.25 13.50
C ARG A 76 5.56 -5.28 12.47
N ILE A 77 6.84 -5.70 12.50
CA ILE A 77 7.38 -6.71 11.58
C ILE A 77 6.77 -8.09 11.85
N ARG A 78 6.66 -8.48 13.12
CA ARG A 78 6.04 -9.75 13.52
C ARG A 78 4.60 -9.89 13.04
N ARG A 79 3.84 -8.79 13.03
CA ARG A 79 2.46 -8.76 12.50
C ARG A 79 2.39 -9.04 11.01
N ASP A 80 3.50 -8.93 10.28
CA ASP A 80 3.59 -9.17 8.85
C ASP A 80 3.99 -10.62 8.47
N VAL A 81 4.60 -11.37 9.39
CA VAL A 81 5.11 -12.70 9.07
C VAL A 81 3.99 -13.74 8.97
N PHE A 82 3.88 -14.37 7.79
CA PHE A 82 2.94 -15.44 7.48
C PHE A 82 3.69 -16.66 6.90
N PRO A 83 3.59 -17.84 7.53
CA PRO A 83 4.26 -19.06 7.07
C PRO A 83 3.93 -19.40 5.61
N GLY A 84 4.96 -19.67 4.80
CA GLY A 84 4.81 -20.04 3.40
C GLY A 84 4.53 -18.88 2.44
N ARG A 85 4.45 -17.63 2.93
CA ARG A 85 4.25 -16.43 2.09
C ARG A 85 5.31 -15.36 2.28
N SER A 86 5.81 -15.19 3.51
CA SER A 86 6.86 -14.23 3.85
C SER A 86 8.18 -14.49 3.12
N PRO A 87 9.02 -13.44 2.94
CA PRO A 87 10.35 -13.59 2.37
C PRO A 87 11.24 -14.48 3.23
N GLU A 88 12.28 -15.07 2.65
CA GLU A 88 13.28 -15.81 3.44
C GLU A 88 14.09 -14.88 4.35
N LEU A 89 14.27 -13.60 3.98
CA LEU A 89 15.00 -12.59 4.75
C LEU A 89 14.23 -11.28 4.92
N ILE A 90 14.31 -10.74 6.13
CA ILE A 90 13.86 -9.40 6.49
C ILE A 90 15.08 -8.56 6.86
N ALA A 91 15.19 -7.35 6.33
CA ALA A 91 16.22 -6.38 6.69
C ALA A 91 15.61 -5.08 7.19
N VAL A 92 16.14 -4.58 8.31
CA VAL A 92 15.68 -3.35 8.95
C VAL A 92 16.75 -2.28 8.81
N PRO A 93 16.57 -1.29 7.92
CA PRO A 93 17.51 -0.19 7.81
C PRO A 93 17.63 0.59 9.13
N GLN A 94 18.84 1.01 9.44
CA GLN A 94 19.17 1.89 10.56
C GLN A 94 18.53 3.26 10.29
N GLU A 95 17.60 3.70 11.13
CA GLU A 95 17.03 5.05 11.00
C GLU A 95 18.16 6.11 11.09
N PRO A 96 18.20 7.13 10.19
CA PRO A 96 17.17 7.53 9.22
C PRO A 96 17.33 6.93 7.82
N ASN A 97 18.25 6.00 7.59
CA ASN A 97 18.50 5.39 6.29
C ASN A 97 17.28 4.57 5.83
N TYR A 98 17.07 4.47 4.51
CA TYR A 98 15.94 3.76 3.91
C TYR A 98 16.32 3.22 2.53
N PHE A 99 15.62 2.19 2.04
CA PHE A 99 15.80 1.73 0.65
C PHE A 99 15.23 2.74 -0.35
N GLY A 100 16.04 3.21 -1.30
CA GLY A 100 15.56 4.16 -2.32
C GLY A 100 16.67 4.92 -3.04
N GLY A 101 16.32 6.09 -3.57
CA GLY A 101 17.22 7.02 -4.21
C GLY A 101 17.19 8.41 -3.54
N PHE A 102 18.05 9.30 -4.01
CA PHE A 102 18.11 10.68 -3.51
C PHE A 102 16.87 11.52 -3.87
N ILE A 103 16.14 11.12 -4.93
CA ILE A 103 14.94 11.78 -5.42
C ILE A 103 13.72 10.88 -5.19
N GLY A 104 13.71 9.67 -5.78
CA GLY A 104 12.66 8.69 -5.58
C GLY A 104 12.81 7.93 -4.26
N THR A 105 11.82 8.02 -3.40
CA THR A 105 11.81 7.39 -2.07
C THR A 105 10.86 6.20 -2.03
N SER A 106 11.19 5.16 -1.27
CA SER A 106 10.19 4.15 -0.88
C SER A 106 9.23 4.72 0.17
N HIS A 107 8.05 4.15 0.31
CA HIS A 107 7.06 4.53 1.34
C HIS A 107 6.77 3.37 2.31
N SER A 108 7.74 2.47 2.42
CA SER A 108 7.64 1.21 3.15
C SER A 108 8.66 1.17 4.29
N GLY A 109 8.18 0.85 5.49
CA GLY A 109 9.02 0.36 6.57
C GLY A 109 8.40 0.51 7.95
N PRO A 110 9.15 0.17 9.00
CA PRO A 110 8.59 0.08 10.35
C PRO A 110 8.62 1.41 11.13
N TRP A 111 9.06 2.51 10.52
CA TRP A 111 9.28 3.78 11.21
C TRP A 111 7.99 4.58 11.40
N ASP A 112 7.91 5.33 12.50
CA ASP A 112 6.71 6.10 12.85
C ASP A 112 6.26 7.07 11.74
N TYR A 113 7.20 7.66 11.00
CA TYR A 113 6.86 8.65 9.97
C TYR A 113 6.09 8.08 8.76
N VAL A 114 6.22 6.77 8.46
CA VAL A 114 5.39 6.07 7.45
C VAL A 114 4.22 5.31 8.06
N GLN A 115 4.23 5.10 9.38
CA GLN A 115 3.23 4.32 10.09
C GLN A 115 2.07 5.19 10.64
N GLU A 116 2.28 6.48 10.90
CA GLU A 116 1.24 7.36 11.46
C GLU A 116 0.21 7.80 10.40
N VAL A 117 -1.05 7.41 10.59
CA VAL A 117 -2.16 7.73 9.67
C VAL A 117 -3.36 8.31 10.43
N PRO A 118 -4.19 9.17 9.80
CA PRO A 118 -5.48 9.53 10.38
C PRO A 118 -6.42 8.33 10.33
N LEU A 119 -7.22 8.11 11.37
CA LEU A 119 -8.42 7.26 11.29
C LEU A 119 -9.60 8.09 11.77
N ALA A 120 -10.39 8.58 10.83
CA ALA A 120 -11.48 9.52 11.06
C ALA A 120 -12.82 8.93 10.66
N PHE A 121 -13.85 9.19 11.47
CA PHE A 121 -15.24 8.84 11.21
C PHE A 121 -16.06 10.12 11.17
N TYR A 122 -16.98 10.22 10.22
CA TYR A 122 -17.88 11.36 10.08
C TYR A 122 -19.24 10.89 9.55
N GLY A 123 -20.31 11.43 10.13
CA GLY A 123 -21.68 11.10 9.73
C GLY A 123 -22.65 11.72 10.73
N PRO A 124 -23.23 12.89 10.41
CA PRO A 124 -24.16 13.56 11.32
C PRO A 124 -25.27 12.62 11.77
N GLY A 125 -25.46 12.48 13.09
CA GLY A 125 -26.48 11.59 13.65
C GLY A 125 -26.03 10.16 13.91
N HIS A 126 -24.94 9.68 13.29
CA HIS A 126 -24.39 8.32 13.50
C HIS A 126 -23.01 8.33 14.17
N ILE A 127 -22.23 9.39 13.98
CA ILE A 127 -20.90 9.56 14.54
C ILE A 127 -20.92 10.76 15.49
N ARG A 128 -20.29 10.62 16.65
CA ARG A 128 -20.17 11.70 17.62
C ARG A 128 -19.24 12.80 17.09
N SER A 129 -19.62 14.05 17.35
CA SER A 129 -18.82 15.23 17.01
C SER A 129 -17.89 15.59 18.17
N GLN A 130 -16.69 14.99 18.19
CA GLN A 130 -15.74 15.10 19.32
C GLN A 130 -14.37 15.63 18.92
N GLY A 131 -14.04 15.64 17.62
CA GLY A 131 -12.69 15.91 17.19
C GLY A 131 -11.76 14.73 17.51
N ARG A 132 -10.55 15.04 17.96
CA ARG A 132 -9.57 14.00 18.33
C ARG A 132 -9.93 13.38 19.67
N ILE A 133 -9.96 12.06 19.73
CA ILE A 133 -10.09 11.31 21.00
C ILE A 133 -8.81 10.52 21.31
N ALA A 134 -8.73 10.02 22.53
CA ALA A 134 -7.76 9.00 22.94
C ALA A 134 -8.53 7.70 23.17
N VAL A 135 -7.90 6.57 22.85
CA VAL A 135 -8.44 5.22 23.09
C VAL A 135 -7.51 4.46 24.04
N GLU A 136 -8.04 3.44 24.71
CA GLU A 136 -7.31 2.68 25.75
C GLU A 136 -6.29 1.69 25.19
N HIS A 137 -6.31 1.44 23.89
CA HIS A 137 -5.36 0.57 23.17
C HIS A 137 -4.52 1.38 22.17
N GLU A 138 -3.56 0.72 21.51
CA GLU A 138 -2.86 1.29 20.35
C GLU A 138 -3.83 1.32 19.16
N PRO A 139 -4.32 2.50 18.72
CA PRO A 139 -5.24 2.56 17.60
C PRO A 139 -4.51 2.16 16.32
N THR A 140 -5.10 1.26 15.54
CA THR A 140 -4.53 0.86 14.24
C THR A 140 -5.57 0.89 13.13
N VAL A 141 -5.15 0.83 11.86
CA VAL A 141 -6.09 0.75 10.74
C VAL A 141 -6.99 -0.49 10.79
N THR A 142 -6.60 -1.54 11.50
CA THR A 142 -7.45 -2.73 11.71
C THR A 142 -8.68 -2.44 12.57
N ASP A 143 -8.71 -1.31 13.28
CA ASP A 143 -9.86 -0.91 14.11
C ASP A 143 -11.03 -0.39 13.26
N LEU A 144 -10.82 -0.08 11.98
CA LEU A 144 -11.84 0.45 11.09
C LEU A 144 -12.98 -0.56 10.89
N ALA A 145 -12.66 -1.77 10.45
CA ALA A 145 -13.66 -2.80 10.16
C ALA A 145 -14.55 -3.18 11.36
N PRO A 146 -14.02 -3.48 12.58
CA PRO A 146 -14.88 -3.75 13.74
C PRO A 146 -15.67 -2.53 14.19
N THR A 147 -15.17 -1.30 14.02
CA THR A 147 -15.94 -0.08 14.32
C THR A 147 -17.15 0.03 13.41
N LEU A 148 -16.98 -0.27 12.11
CA LEU A 148 -18.10 -0.29 11.16
C LEU A 148 -19.02 -1.50 11.38
N ALA A 149 -18.50 -2.67 11.75
CA ALA A 149 -19.32 -3.83 12.11
C ALA A 149 -20.25 -3.49 13.29
N GLU A 150 -19.75 -2.81 14.32
CA GLU A 150 -20.57 -2.34 15.44
C GLU A 150 -21.64 -1.33 14.99
N LEU A 151 -21.30 -0.39 14.11
CA LEU A 151 -22.25 0.57 13.53
C LEU A 151 -23.37 -0.13 12.74
N LEU A 152 -23.03 -1.19 12.00
CA LEU A 152 -23.94 -1.95 11.14
C LEU A 152 -24.73 -3.02 11.91
N GLY A 153 -24.36 -3.32 13.16
CA GLY A 153 -24.93 -4.44 13.92
C GLY A 153 -24.57 -5.81 13.33
N THR A 154 -23.37 -5.93 12.77
CA THR A 154 -22.83 -7.13 12.12
C THR A 154 -21.99 -7.94 13.10
N ASP A 155 -22.16 -9.25 13.12
CA ASP A 155 -21.32 -10.13 13.93
C ASP A 155 -19.86 -10.04 13.46
N TRP A 156 -18.94 -9.83 14.41
CA TRP A 156 -17.52 -9.66 14.14
C TRP A 156 -16.70 -10.75 14.83
N PRO A 157 -15.69 -11.36 14.17
CA PRO A 157 -14.93 -12.44 14.79
C PRO A 157 -14.04 -11.96 15.95
N ASP A 158 -14.11 -12.64 17.09
CA ASP A 158 -13.37 -12.31 18.33
C ASP A 158 -11.84 -12.49 18.22
N ASP A 159 -11.38 -13.23 17.21
CA ASP A 159 -9.95 -13.50 16.96
C ASP A 159 -9.25 -12.44 16.10
N ARG A 160 -10.00 -11.44 15.63
CA ARG A 160 -9.47 -10.28 14.93
C ARG A 160 -8.77 -9.34 15.92
N PRO A 161 -7.55 -8.85 15.61
CA PRO A 161 -6.81 -7.97 16.50
C PRO A 161 -7.39 -6.56 16.58
N GLY A 162 -8.10 -6.12 15.53
CA GLY A 162 -8.77 -4.83 15.49
C GLY A 162 -9.82 -4.69 16.58
N ARG A 163 -9.91 -3.51 17.20
CA ARG A 163 -10.87 -3.20 18.26
C ARG A 163 -11.75 -2.06 17.83
N ALA A 164 -13.06 -2.25 17.96
CA ALA A 164 -14.02 -1.19 17.67
C ALA A 164 -13.73 0.06 18.52
N ILE A 165 -13.79 1.23 17.89
CA ILE A 165 -13.72 2.54 18.54
C ILE A 165 -15.16 2.97 18.83
N SER A 166 -15.82 2.26 19.75
CA SER A 166 -17.24 2.48 20.09
C SER A 166 -17.52 3.92 20.54
N ASP A 167 -16.53 4.60 21.13
CA ASP A 167 -16.61 6.01 21.51
C ASP A 167 -16.80 6.97 20.32
N ALA A 168 -16.49 6.54 19.10
CA ALA A 168 -16.79 7.30 17.89
C ALA A 168 -18.28 7.24 17.52
N LEU A 169 -18.99 6.17 17.89
CA LEU A 169 -20.35 5.90 17.44
C LEU A 169 -21.41 6.60 18.31
N GLN A 170 -22.47 7.09 17.66
CA GLN A 170 -23.64 7.65 18.32
C GLN A 170 -24.57 6.49 18.74
N PRO A 171 -24.76 6.24 20.06
CA PRO A 171 -25.52 5.09 20.53
C PRO A 171 -27.01 5.22 20.23
N GLY A 172 -27.66 4.07 20.01
CA GLY A 172 -29.11 3.96 19.83
C GLY A 172 -29.63 4.55 18.51
N THR A 173 -28.76 4.65 17.51
CA THR A 173 -29.11 5.11 16.16
C THR A 173 -29.36 3.90 15.27
N ALA A 174 -30.26 4.04 14.28
CA ALA A 174 -30.34 3.06 13.21
C ALA A 174 -29.05 3.12 12.37
N PRO A 175 -28.65 2.03 11.70
CA PRO A 175 -27.56 2.07 10.72
C PRO A 175 -27.82 3.15 9.65
N PRO A 176 -26.78 3.79 9.11
CA PRO A 176 -26.93 4.67 7.95
C PRO A 176 -27.40 3.87 6.73
N LYS A 177 -27.90 4.54 5.69
CA LYS A 177 -28.21 3.91 4.40
C LYS A 177 -26.95 3.61 3.57
N LEU A 178 -25.87 4.36 3.79
CA LEU A 178 -24.61 4.17 3.07
C LEU A 178 -23.41 4.38 3.99
N VAL A 179 -22.43 3.49 3.93
CA VAL A 179 -21.09 3.69 4.49
C VAL A 179 -20.08 3.80 3.36
N VAL A 180 -19.30 4.88 3.37
CA VAL A 180 -18.21 5.11 2.41
C VAL A 180 -16.86 5.02 3.14
N VAL A 181 -16.00 4.10 2.72
CA VAL A 181 -14.63 3.99 3.22
C VAL A 181 -13.69 4.65 2.22
N VAL A 182 -12.99 5.70 2.65
CA VAL A 182 -12.07 6.49 1.83
C VAL A 182 -10.64 6.27 2.33
N VAL A 183 -9.77 5.76 1.47
CA VAL A 183 -8.33 5.62 1.74
C VAL A 183 -7.57 6.61 0.87
N TRP A 184 -6.86 7.53 1.50
CA TRP A 184 -5.89 8.41 0.84
C TRP A 184 -4.54 7.71 0.81
N ASP A 185 -4.18 7.15 -0.34
CA ASP A 185 -2.96 6.37 -0.51
C ASP A 185 -1.72 7.25 -0.31
N GLY A 186 -0.82 6.90 0.61
CA GLY A 186 0.30 7.76 1.01
C GLY A 186 -0.10 9.05 1.75
N GLY A 187 -1.37 9.15 2.20
CA GLY A 187 -1.97 10.30 2.89
C GLY A 187 -1.70 10.37 4.40
N GLY A 188 -0.65 9.72 4.90
CA GLY A 188 -0.33 9.69 6.33
C GLY A 188 -0.10 11.06 6.97
N LEU A 189 -0.06 11.09 8.31
CA LEU A 189 -0.05 12.33 9.09
C LEU A 189 1.18 13.20 8.79
N ASN A 190 2.30 12.62 8.38
CA ASN A 190 3.47 13.39 7.99
C ASN A 190 3.27 14.17 6.67
N THR A 191 2.60 13.57 5.67
CA THR A 191 2.16 14.24 4.43
C THR A 191 1.22 15.39 4.74
N LEU A 192 0.22 15.17 5.60
CA LEU A 192 -0.71 16.23 6.02
C LEU A 192 -0.01 17.36 6.80
N ARG A 193 0.98 17.05 7.63
CA ARG A 193 1.78 18.04 8.37
C ARG A 193 2.70 18.87 7.47
N ALA A 194 3.17 18.31 6.35
CA ALA A 194 4.01 19.04 5.40
C ALA A 194 3.26 20.22 4.76
N PHE A 195 1.96 20.06 4.51
CA PHE A 195 1.12 21.09 3.91
C PHE A 195 -0.17 21.29 4.70
N PRO A 196 -0.12 21.89 5.91
CA PRO A 196 -1.29 21.97 6.76
C PRO A 196 -2.47 22.67 6.07
N GLN A 197 -2.22 23.69 5.24
CA GLN A 197 -3.28 24.45 4.57
C GLN A 197 -3.85 23.79 3.31
N ALA A 198 -3.30 22.65 2.86
CA ALA A 198 -3.77 21.99 1.65
C ALA A 198 -5.03 21.14 1.87
N TRP A 199 -5.45 20.88 3.12
CA TRP A 199 -6.56 19.96 3.40
C TRP A 199 -7.65 20.53 4.33
N PRO A 200 -8.29 21.67 3.98
CA PRO A 200 -9.34 22.26 4.80
C PRO A 200 -10.60 21.38 4.99
N ASN A 201 -11.02 20.58 4.01
CA ASN A 201 -12.21 19.72 4.10
C ASN A 201 -12.00 18.53 5.03
N LEU A 202 -10.89 17.80 4.88
CA LEU A 202 -10.51 16.74 5.80
C LEU A 202 -10.40 17.28 7.22
N ARG A 203 -9.80 18.47 7.40
CA ARG A 203 -9.73 19.11 8.71
C ARG A 203 -11.11 19.37 9.31
N ARG A 204 -12.08 19.81 8.49
CA ARG A 204 -13.46 20.01 8.94
C ARG A 204 -14.09 18.68 9.34
N ILE A 205 -13.98 17.66 8.50
CA ILE A 205 -14.48 16.29 8.77
C ILE A 205 -13.91 15.77 10.09
N MET A 206 -12.59 15.85 10.29
CA MET A 206 -11.94 15.41 11.54
C MET A 206 -12.40 16.20 12.77
N ARG A 207 -12.69 17.50 12.64
CA ARG A 207 -13.19 18.33 13.76
C ARG A 207 -14.66 18.10 14.07
N SER A 208 -15.46 17.86 13.04
CA SER A 208 -16.92 17.70 13.15
C SER A 208 -17.34 16.25 13.36
N GLY A 209 -16.45 15.29 13.16
CA GLY A 209 -16.62 13.87 13.48
C GLY A 209 -15.82 13.45 14.70
N THR A 210 -15.35 12.22 14.70
CA THR A 210 -14.42 11.66 15.70
C THR A 210 -13.22 11.06 14.97
N TRP A 211 -12.00 11.29 15.47
CA TRP A 211 -10.81 10.66 14.88
C TRP A 211 -9.74 10.33 15.92
N VAL A 212 -8.86 9.40 15.55
CA VAL A 212 -7.64 9.05 16.29
C VAL A 212 -6.43 9.12 15.36
N ALA A 213 -5.27 9.45 15.94
CA ALA A 213 -4.00 9.23 15.24
C ALA A 213 -3.67 7.75 15.38
N ALA A 214 -3.88 6.98 14.32
CA ALA A 214 -3.68 5.55 14.28
C ALA A 214 -2.29 5.21 13.72
N THR A 215 -1.86 3.97 13.94
CA THR A 215 -0.74 3.37 13.21
C THR A 215 -1.24 2.39 12.16
N VAL A 216 -0.54 2.28 11.03
CA VAL A 216 -0.71 1.19 10.05
C VAL A 216 -0.61 -0.18 10.75
N GLY A 217 0.29 -0.31 11.72
CA GLY A 217 0.28 -1.39 12.70
C GLY A 217 1.06 -2.64 12.27
N SER A 218 1.35 -2.82 10.99
CA SER A 218 2.27 -3.83 10.45
C SER A 218 3.36 -3.18 9.58
N SER A 219 4.47 -3.90 9.37
CA SER A 219 5.55 -3.47 8.49
C SER A 219 6.03 -4.65 7.64
N PRO A 220 6.18 -4.47 6.32
CA PRO A 220 6.19 -3.22 5.58
C PRO A 220 4.81 -2.55 5.44
N SER A 221 4.81 -1.22 5.39
CA SER A 221 3.61 -0.40 5.19
C SER A 221 3.31 -0.26 3.70
N VAL A 222 2.94 -1.36 3.03
CA VAL A 222 2.72 -1.40 1.58
C VAL A 222 1.24 -1.58 1.23
N THR A 223 0.81 -0.91 0.16
CA THR A 223 -0.59 -0.81 -0.30
C THR A 223 -1.40 -2.12 -0.18
N PRO A 224 -1.03 -3.27 -0.78
CA PRO A 224 -1.86 -4.49 -0.73
C PRO A 224 -2.08 -5.02 0.69
N ALA A 225 -1.02 -5.08 1.50
CA ALA A 225 -1.08 -5.56 2.87
C ALA A 225 -2.01 -4.67 3.71
N ILE A 226 -1.85 -3.35 3.59
CA ILE A 226 -2.60 -2.44 4.46
C ILE A 226 -4.06 -2.28 4.02
N HIS A 227 -4.36 -2.34 2.72
CA HIS A 227 -5.74 -2.40 2.27
C HIS A 227 -6.44 -3.67 2.76
N ALA A 228 -5.73 -4.81 2.83
CA ALA A 228 -6.22 -6.02 3.49
C ALA A 228 -6.40 -5.84 5.00
N ASN A 229 -5.50 -5.12 5.70
CA ASN A 229 -5.68 -4.79 7.11
C ASN A 229 -7.00 -4.02 7.36
N ILE A 230 -7.26 -3.02 6.51
CA ILE A 230 -8.45 -2.17 6.59
C ILE A 230 -9.73 -2.98 6.40
N GLY A 231 -9.77 -3.87 5.40
CA GLY A 231 -10.96 -4.67 5.09
C GLY A 231 -11.22 -5.80 6.09
N THR A 232 -10.16 -6.49 6.52
CA THR A 232 -10.28 -7.70 7.35
C THR A 232 -10.28 -7.42 8.85
N GLY A 233 -9.82 -6.24 9.28
CA GLY A 233 -9.51 -5.95 10.68
C GLY A 233 -8.44 -6.87 11.28
N ALA A 234 -7.59 -7.44 10.43
CA ALA A 234 -6.50 -8.34 10.78
C ALA A 234 -5.15 -7.83 10.26
N PHE A 235 -4.05 -8.41 10.71
CA PHE A 235 -2.71 -8.13 10.17
C PHE A 235 -2.29 -9.22 9.16
N PRO A 236 -1.20 -9.03 8.39
CA PRO A 236 -0.80 -9.99 7.37
C PRO A 236 -0.47 -11.39 7.89
N SER A 237 -0.01 -11.48 9.14
CA SER A 237 0.13 -12.74 9.89
C SER A 237 -1.16 -13.57 10.01
N GLN A 238 -2.34 -13.00 9.70
CA GLN A 238 -3.62 -13.71 9.65
C GLN A 238 -4.23 -13.76 8.25
N HIS A 239 -4.22 -12.67 7.48
CA HIS A 239 -4.85 -12.65 6.14
C HIS A 239 -3.92 -13.07 4.99
N GLY A 240 -2.62 -13.20 5.26
CA GLY A 240 -1.60 -13.74 4.35
C GLY A 240 -1.10 -12.79 3.26
N VAL A 241 -1.57 -11.55 3.19
CA VAL A 241 -1.10 -10.56 2.20
C VAL A 241 0.02 -9.75 2.84
N VAL A 242 1.26 -10.23 2.73
CA VAL A 242 2.44 -9.71 3.47
C VAL A 242 3.20 -8.63 2.71
N ASP A 243 3.10 -8.59 1.38
CA ASP A 243 3.72 -7.55 0.55
C ASP A 243 3.00 -7.48 -0.81
N ILE A 244 3.56 -6.71 -1.75
CA ILE A 244 3.23 -6.79 -3.18
C ILE A 244 3.56 -8.18 -3.71
N ASP A 245 4.67 -8.76 -3.28
CA ASP A 245 5.05 -10.14 -3.64
C ASP A 245 4.79 -11.10 -2.47
N ILE A 246 4.44 -12.35 -2.77
CA ILE A 246 4.31 -13.43 -1.79
C ILE A 246 4.92 -14.72 -2.33
N ARG A 247 5.42 -15.56 -1.42
CA ARG A 247 5.78 -16.94 -1.74
C ARG A 247 4.50 -17.76 -1.98
N SER A 248 4.52 -18.60 -3.01
CA SER A 248 3.45 -19.52 -3.38
C SER A 248 4.07 -20.83 -3.87
N GLY A 249 4.19 -21.80 -2.95
CA GLY A 249 5.01 -22.99 -3.20
C GLY A 249 6.48 -22.60 -3.36
N ASP A 250 7.10 -23.00 -4.46
CA ASP A 250 8.49 -22.63 -4.78
C ASP A 250 8.58 -21.27 -5.49
N ASP A 251 7.48 -20.76 -6.05
CA ASP A 251 7.44 -19.53 -6.85
C ASP A 251 7.17 -18.29 -5.98
N THR A 252 7.51 -17.11 -6.50
CA THR A 252 7.09 -15.82 -5.93
C THR A 252 6.19 -15.08 -6.91
N ILE A 253 4.98 -14.73 -6.46
CA ILE A 253 3.90 -14.14 -7.27
C ILE A 253 3.46 -12.78 -6.71
N ASP A 254 2.73 -11.98 -7.50
CA ASP A 254 2.05 -10.79 -6.97
C ASP A 254 0.92 -11.23 -6.01
N SER A 255 0.73 -10.51 -4.90
CA SER A 255 -0.27 -10.87 -3.90
C SER A 255 -1.69 -10.81 -4.41
N PHE A 256 -1.96 -10.07 -5.49
CA PHE A 256 -3.21 -10.07 -6.24
C PHE A 256 -2.98 -10.49 -7.69
N GLU A 257 -2.18 -11.55 -7.91
CA GLU A 257 -1.90 -12.13 -9.22
C GLU A 257 -3.19 -12.31 -10.05
N ASP A 258 -3.06 -12.06 -11.36
CA ASP A 258 -4.15 -11.97 -12.33
C ASP A 258 -5.25 -10.94 -11.98
N GLY A 259 -4.99 -10.04 -11.04
CA GLY A 259 -5.95 -9.05 -10.58
C GLY A 259 -7.06 -9.67 -9.73
N THR A 260 -6.73 -10.66 -8.90
CA THR A 260 -7.71 -11.40 -8.09
C THR A 260 -7.42 -11.29 -6.59
N PRO A 261 -8.44 -11.29 -5.72
CA PRO A 261 -8.25 -11.35 -4.28
C PRO A 261 -8.09 -12.78 -3.76
N GLU A 262 -7.76 -13.76 -4.62
CA GLU A 262 -7.81 -15.18 -4.24
C GLU A 262 -6.86 -15.54 -3.10
N ASN A 263 -5.76 -14.80 -2.98
CA ASN A 263 -4.77 -15.00 -1.93
C ASN A 263 -5.21 -14.42 -0.58
N LEU A 264 -6.33 -13.70 -0.47
CA LEU A 264 -6.82 -13.25 0.84
C LEU A 264 -7.42 -14.45 1.61
N GLU A 265 -6.80 -14.84 2.72
CA GLU A 265 -7.14 -16.09 3.44
C GLU A 265 -8.42 -15.99 4.29
N ILE A 266 -8.81 -14.77 4.65
CA ILE A 266 -9.87 -14.54 5.63
C ILE A 266 -10.84 -13.46 5.12
N PRO A 267 -12.12 -13.51 5.52
CA PRO A 267 -13.13 -12.58 5.00
C PRO A 267 -12.92 -11.15 5.52
N THR A 268 -13.39 -10.21 4.72
CA THR A 268 -13.49 -8.78 5.05
C THR A 268 -14.82 -8.45 5.71
N LEU A 269 -14.96 -7.21 6.19
CA LEU A 269 -16.26 -6.69 6.62
C LEU A 269 -17.34 -6.83 5.54
N ALA A 270 -17.00 -6.59 4.28
CA ALA A 270 -17.95 -6.72 3.17
C ALA A 270 -18.49 -8.15 3.09
N ASP A 271 -17.60 -9.15 3.01
CA ASP A 271 -18.02 -10.56 2.93
C ASP A 271 -18.90 -10.99 4.13
N LEU A 272 -18.58 -10.52 5.34
CA LEU A 272 -19.35 -10.83 6.56
C LEU A 272 -20.70 -10.12 6.57
N TYR A 273 -20.76 -8.91 6.00
CA TYR A 273 -21.97 -8.12 5.95
C TYR A 273 -22.94 -8.63 4.87
N ASP A 274 -22.44 -9.15 3.76
CA ASP A 274 -23.25 -9.85 2.76
C ASP A 274 -23.99 -11.04 3.38
N VAL A 275 -23.30 -11.84 4.20
CA VAL A 275 -23.92 -12.93 4.97
C VAL A 275 -24.99 -12.39 5.94
N THR A 276 -24.71 -11.28 6.61
CA THR A 276 -25.63 -10.65 7.58
C THR A 276 -26.91 -10.14 6.91
N THR A 277 -26.80 -9.63 5.69
CA THR A 277 -27.92 -9.03 4.96
C THR A 277 -28.60 -9.98 3.98
N ASP A 278 -28.09 -11.21 3.82
CA ASP A 278 -28.52 -12.18 2.81
C ASP A 278 -28.32 -11.62 1.38
N ASN A 279 -27.12 -11.07 1.13
CA ASN A 279 -26.68 -10.38 -0.09
C ASN A 279 -27.63 -9.25 -0.54
N LYS A 280 -28.28 -8.56 0.42
CA LYS A 280 -29.15 -7.43 0.10
C LYS A 280 -28.40 -6.11 0.10
N ALA A 281 -27.35 -6.00 0.91
CA ALA A 281 -26.47 -4.85 0.87
C ALA A 281 -25.79 -4.79 -0.49
N MET A 282 -25.71 -3.60 -1.05
CA MET A 282 -24.86 -3.36 -2.20
C MET A 282 -23.44 -3.09 -1.72
N VAL A 283 -22.50 -3.83 -2.30
CA VAL A 283 -21.08 -3.66 -2.04
C VAL A 283 -20.39 -3.21 -3.32
N GLY A 284 -19.64 -2.11 -3.22
CA GLY A 284 -18.97 -1.49 -4.35
C GLY A 284 -17.56 -0.99 -4.05
N MET A 285 -16.71 -0.96 -5.07
CA MET A 285 -15.37 -0.40 -4.98
C MET A 285 -14.93 0.39 -6.21
N PHE A 286 -14.22 1.49 -5.96
CA PHE A 286 -13.36 2.15 -6.94
C PHE A 286 -11.90 2.21 -6.46
N GLY A 287 -10.94 1.88 -7.32
CA GLY A 287 -9.52 1.99 -7.00
C GLY A 287 -8.59 2.07 -8.23
N SER A 288 -7.28 2.17 -8.01
CA SER A 288 -6.30 2.23 -9.11
C SER A 288 -5.54 0.94 -9.40
N ASN A 289 -5.63 -0.08 -8.54
CA ASN A 289 -4.98 -1.38 -8.70
C ASN A 289 -5.75 -2.48 -7.95
N ALA A 290 -5.56 -3.74 -8.33
CA ALA A 290 -6.18 -4.91 -7.72
C ALA A 290 -5.80 -5.09 -6.25
N TRP A 291 -4.68 -4.53 -5.81
CA TRP A 291 -4.26 -4.48 -4.40
C TRP A 291 -5.35 -3.90 -3.47
N HIS A 292 -6.19 -3.00 -3.98
CA HIS A 292 -7.26 -2.40 -3.19
C HIS A 292 -8.42 -3.36 -2.92
N TYR A 293 -8.53 -4.45 -3.68
CA TYR A 293 -9.51 -5.51 -3.41
C TYR A 293 -9.36 -6.09 -2.00
N GLY A 294 -8.20 -5.92 -1.34
CA GLY A 294 -8.04 -6.26 0.08
C GLY A 294 -9.09 -5.62 1.02
N MET A 295 -9.68 -4.47 0.66
CA MET A 295 -10.70 -3.83 1.51
C MET A 295 -12.06 -4.53 1.47
N MET A 296 -12.41 -5.16 0.34
CA MET A 296 -13.76 -5.67 0.05
C MET A 296 -13.78 -7.17 -0.26
N SER A 297 -12.63 -7.76 -0.58
CA SER A 297 -12.49 -9.17 -0.98
C SER A 297 -13.29 -9.47 -2.25
N ARG A 298 -14.07 -10.57 -2.29
CA ARG A 298 -14.68 -11.15 -3.50
C ARG A 298 -16.19 -11.38 -3.44
N GLY A 299 -16.89 -10.98 -2.38
CA GLY A 299 -18.34 -11.14 -2.12
C GLY A 299 -18.78 -12.61 -2.02
N THR A 300 -18.44 -13.36 -3.05
CA THR A 300 -18.40 -14.83 -3.17
C THR A 300 -17.43 -15.56 -2.23
N PHE A 301 -16.87 -14.91 -1.21
CA PHE A 301 -15.99 -15.58 -0.24
C PHE A 301 -16.72 -16.73 0.47
N HIS A 302 -18.02 -16.55 0.75
CA HIS A 302 -18.89 -17.58 1.27
C HIS A 302 -19.74 -18.23 0.16
N PRO A 303 -20.09 -19.53 0.27
CA PRO A 303 -20.98 -20.18 -0.69
C PRO A 303 -22.33 -19.45 -0.78
N GLY A 304 -22.67 -18.99 -1.98
CA GLY A 304 -23.91 -18.26 -2.23
C GLY A 304 -23.77 -16.74 -2.21
N GLY A 305 -22.58 -16.18 -1.92
CA GLY A 305 -22.31 -14.75 -2.10
C GLY A 305 -22.52 -14.30 -3.54
N ASP A 306 -22.92 -13.05 -3.72
CA ASP A 306 -23.10 -12.42 -5.03
C ASP A 306 -21.81 -11.76 -5.52
N LYS A 307 -21.92 -11.02 -6.63
CA LYS A 307 -20.78 -10.34 -7.24
C LYS A 307 -20.89 -8.85 -7.00
N ASP A 308 -20.06 -8.39 -6.07
CA ASP A 308 -19.86 -6.98 -5.80
C ASP A 308 -19.45 -6.21 -7.05
N ILE A 309 -19.71 -4.91 -7.03
CA ILE A 309 -19.34 -4.01 -8.10
C ILE A 309 -17.91 -3.55 -7.87
N ALA A 310 -17.04 -3.68 -8.87
CA ALA A 310 -15.70 -3.14 -8.75
C ALA A 310 -15.17 -2.55 -10.05
N ALA A 311 -14.61 -1.35 -9.97
CA ALA A 311 -13.96 -0.67 -11.07
C ALA A 311 -12.56 -0.22 -10.66
N LEU A 312 -11.59 -0.50 -11.52
CA LEU A 312 -10.21 -0.08 -11.37
C LEU A 312 -9.78 0.81 -12.52
N VAL A 313 -8.87 1.75 -12.27
CA VAL A 313 -8.19 2.48 -13.34
C VAL A 313 -7.16 1.57 -14.03
N ALA A 314 -7.17 1.52 -15.37
CA ALA A 314 -6.17 0.78 -16.13
C ALA A 314 -4.75 1.31 -15.86
N THR A 315 -3.73 0.45 -16.00
CA THR A 315 -2.33 0.84 -15.76
C THR A 315 -1.89 2.05 -16.58
N ASP A 316 -2.36 2.17 -17.82
CA ASP A 316 -2.08 3.31 -18.72
C ASP A 316 -2.97 4.53 -18.47
N GLY A 317 -3.92 4.45 -17.53
CA GLY A 317 -4.88 5.51 -17.21
C GLY A 317 -5.92 5.78 -18.29
N SER A 318 -6.01 4.95 -19.35
CA SER A 318 -6.83 5.24 -20.53
C SER A 318 -8.31 4.91 -20.36
N LYS A 319 -8.64 4.01 -19.43
CA LYS A 319 -9.99 3.46 -19.23
C LYS A 319 -10.13 2.83 -17.86
N LEU A 320 -11.36 2.44 -17.53
CA LEU A 320 -11.64 1.57 -16.40
C LEU A 320 -11.59 0.09 -16.81
N ILE A 321 -11.17 -0.74 -15.87
CA ILE A 321 -11.12 -2.19 -15.98
C ILE A 321 -11.82 -2.82 -14.77
N GLY A 322 -12.27 -4.06 -14.92
CA GLY A 322 -12.84 -4.84 -13.82
C GLY A 322 -12.56 -6.32 -14.02
N HIS A 323 -12.41 -7.05 -12.92
CA HIS A 323 -12.13 -8.48 -12.95
C HIS A 323 -13.44 -9.30 -12.99
N ARG A 324 -14.02 -9.47 -14.18
CA ARG A 324 -15.38 -10.01 -14.42
C ARG A 324 -15.65 -11.41 -13.87
N ARG A 325 -14.61 -12.20 -13.58
CA ARG A 325 -14.78 -13.51 -12.92
C ARG A 325 -15.30 -13.33 -11.49
N TRP A 326 -14.80 -12.33 -10.77
CA TRP A 326 -15.07 -12.08 -9.36
C TRP A 326 -16.07 -10.96 -9.14
N TYR A 327 -16.08 -9.93 -10.01
CA TYR A 327 -16.89 -8.74 -9.81
C TYR A 327 -17.85 -8.46 -10.97
N SER A 328 -18.89 -7.70 -10.65
CA SER A 328 -19.72 -7.00 -11.62
C SER A 328 -19.00 -5.74 -12.09
N PHE A 329 -18.98 -5.51 -13.40
CA PHE A 329 -18.41 -4.30 -14.01
C PHE A 329 -19.42 -3.69 -14.99
N PRO A 330 -20.20 -2.70 -14.54
CA PRO A 330 -21.21 -2.04 -15.37
C PRO A 330 -20.60 -1.38 -16.62
N PRO A 331 -21.12 -1.66 -17.84
CA PRO A 331 -20.51 -1.16 -19.08
C PRO A 331 -20.44 0.36 -19.21
N TYR A 332 -21.41 1.09 -18.62
CA TYR A 332 -21.48 2.56 -18.68
C TYR A 332 -20.29 3.24 -18.01
N LEU A 333 -19.56 2.54 -17.12
CA LEU A 333 -18.40 3.08 -16.43
C LEU A 333 -17.26 3.47 -17.40
N ASN A 334 -17.20 2.90 -18.60
CA ASN A 334 -16.24 3.37 -19.61
C ASN A 334 -16.54 4.77 -20.14
N GLU A 335 -17.75 5.29 -19.87
CA GLU A 335 -18.21 6.63 -20.22
C GLU A 335 -18.35 7.51 -18.96
N ALA A 336 -17.97 7.00 -17.78
CA ALA A 336 -18.01 7.73 -16.53
C ALA A 336 -16.76 8.62 -16.40
N GLY A 337 -17.00 9.94 -16.34
CA GLY A 337 -15.97 10.98 -16.26
C GLY A 337 -15.28 11.26 -17.60
N ASP A 338 -14.61 12.41 -17.69
CA ASP A 338 -13.80 12.78 -18.85
C ASP A 338 -12.38 13.12 -18.39
N PHE A 339 -11.49 12.13 -18.46
CA PHE A 339 -10.10 12.30 -18.05
C PHE A 339 -9.38 13.38 -18.87
N GLY A 340 -9.78 13.61 -20.12
CA GLY A 340 -9.23 14.69 -20.95
C GLY A 340 -9.64 16.07 -20.47
N GLU A 341 -10.90 16.25 -20.04
CA GLU A 341 -11.35 17.49 -19.38
C GLU A 341 -10.64 17.69 -18.03
N ASN A 342 -10.40 16.62 -17.28
CA ASN A 342 -9.68 16.69 -16.00
C ASN A 342 -8.20 17.06 -16.17
N ILE A 343 -7.55 16.58 -17.25
CA ILE A 343 -6.22 17.05 -17.67
C ILE A 343 -6.25 18.54 -18.00
N ARG A 344 -7.26 18.99 -18.74
CA ARG A 344 -7.42 20.41 -19.10
C ARG A 344 -7.68 21.29 -17.87
N ALA A 345 -8.43 20.79 -16.88
CA ALA A 345 -8.62 21.48 -15.60
C ALA A 345 -7.31 21.59 -14.81
N THR A 346 -6.46 20.56 -14.87
CA THR A 346 -5.13 20.54 -14.25
C THR A 346 -4.16 21.51 -14.92
N ASP A 347 -4.16 21.60 -16.26
CA ASP A 347 -3.39 22.59 -17.04
C ASP A 347 -3.75 24.03 -16.58
N LEU A 348 -5.04 24.28 -16.36
CA LEU A 348 -5.56 25.58 -15.89
C LEU A 348 -5.23 25.95 -14.44
N GLU A 349 -4.58 25.09 -13.65
CA GLU A 349 -4.30 25.35 -12.23
C GLU A 349 -3.51 26.65 -12.03
N ASP A 350 -2.55 26.93 -12.92
CA ASP A 350 -1.72 28.14 -12.86
C ASP A 350 -2.31 29.33 -13.64
N GLY A 351 -3.49 29.15 -14.23
CA GLY A 351 -4.19 30.11 -15.07
C GLY A 351 -3.81 30.09 -16.55
N GLN A 352 -3.02 29.13 -17.01
CA GLN A 352 -2.60 28.96 -18.41
C GLN A 352 -3.17 27.67 -19.03
N LEU A 353 -3.15 27.60 -20.37
CA LEU A 353 -3.46 26.39 -21.13
C LEU A 353 -2.29 26.17 -22.08
N ASP A 354 -1.18 25.74 -21.51
CA ASP A 354 0.09 25.55 -22.22
C ASP A 354 0.55 24.09 -22.25
N SER A 355 -0.32 23.18 -21.77
CA SER A 355 -0.05 21.75 -21.64
C SER A 355 1.04 21.42 -20.63
N LEU A 356 1.32 22.34 -19.70
CA LEU A 356 2.26 22.14 -18.60
C LEU A 356 1.50 22.17 -17.28
N TRP A 357 1.86 21.26 -16.37
CA TRP A 357 1.38 21.32 -14.99
C TRP A 357 2.53 21.73 -14.08
N LEU A 358 2.42 22.93 -13.48
CA LEU A 358 3.49 23.54 -12.67
C LEU A 358 4.83 23.62 -13.44
N GLY A 359 4.77 23.82 -14.76
CA GLY A 359 5.93 23.85 -15.65
C GLY A 359 6.44 22.47 -16.12
N ASN A 360 5.78 21.38 -15.74
CA ASN A 360 6.13 20.02 -16.14
C ASN A 360 5.32 19.55 -17.36
N ASP A 361 5.99 19.03 -18.39
CA ASP A 361 5.36 18.37 -19.54
C ASP A 361 4.99 16.92 -19.19
N VAL A 362 3.88 16.77 -18.46
CA VAL A 362 3.35 15.47 -17.99
C VAL A 362 1.89 15.26 -18.36
N LEU A 363 1.28 16.21 -19.06
CA LEU A 363 -0.13 16.18 -19.46
C LEU A 363 -0.33 15.58 -20.86
N SER A 364 0.75 15.35 -21.60
CA SER A 364 0.72 14.88 -22.99
C SER A 364 0.33 13.41 -23.15
N ASN A 365 0.34 12.62 -22.07
CA ASN A 365 -0.09 11.23 -22.07
C ASN A 365 -0.78 10.85 -20.76
N THR A 366 -1.70 9.88 -20.82
CA THR A 366 -2.53 9.48 -19.67
C THR A 366 -1.75 8.79 -18.55
N TYR A 367 -0.64 8.11 -18.88
CA TYR A 367 0.19 7.42 -17.90
C TYR A 367 0.91 8.38 -16.94
N ASP A 368 1.38 9.52 -17.45
CA ASP A 368 1.96 10.58 -16.62
C ASP A 368 0.89 11.46 -15.99
N ALA A 369 -0.15 11.81 -16.75
CA ALA A 369 -1.22 12.69 -16.29
C ALA A 369 -1.98 12.13 -15.07
N LYS A 370 -2.04 10.81 -14.89
CA LYS A 370 -2.67 10.20 -13.70
C LYS A 370 -1.94 10.52 -12.38
N GLN A 371 -0.71 11.02 -12.45
CA GLN A 371 0.09 11.41 -11.28
C GLN A 371 -0.11 12.89 -10.90
N THR A 372 -1.15 13.52 -11.44
CA THR A 372 -1.50 14.93 -11.28
C THR A 372 -2.91 15.05 -10.65
N PRO A 373 -3.40 16.27 -10.32
CA PRO A 373 -4.76 16.52 -9.86
C PRO A 373 -5.86 15.85 -10.70
N ALA A 374 -5.64 15.65 -12.01
CA ALA A 374 -6.61 15.05 -12.92
C ALA A 374 -7.19 13.72 -12.42
N LEU A 375 -6.38 12.85 -11.80
CA LEU A 375 -6.86 11.55 -11.33
C LEU A 375 -7.76 11.67 -10.09
N ALA A 376 -7.53 12.66 -9.22
CA ALA A 376 -8.42 12.89 -8.07
C ALA A 376 -9.82 13.30 -8.55
N ILE A 377 -9.89 14.23 -9.51
CA ILE A 377 -11.14 14.71 -10.10
C ILE A 377 -11.88 13.54 -10.76
N TYR A 378 -11.17 12.80 -11.62
CA TYR A 378 -11.73 11.65 -12.33
C TYR A 378 -12.26 10.56 -11.37
N THR A 379 -11.53 10.30 -10.28
CA THR A 379 -11.95 9.36 -9.24
C THR A 379 -13.32 9.75 -8.68
N THR A 380 -13.50 11.00 -8.28
CA THR A 380 -14.78 11.49 -7.75
C THR A 380 -15.90 11.42 -8.79
N GLU A 381 -15.63 11.76 -10.05
CA GLU A 381 -16.63 11.67 -11.13
C GLU A 381 -17.14 10.24 -11.32
N VAL A 382 -16.23 9.26 -11.35
CA VAL A 382 -16.60 7.85 -11.50
C VAL A 382 -17.38 7.36 -10.29
N ILE A 383 -16.96 7.71 -9.07
CA ILE A 383 -17.66 7.34 -7.84
C ILE A 383 -19.09 7.88 -7.85
N LYS A 384 -19.26 9.16 -8.19
CA LYS A 384 -20.58 9.80 -8.30
C LYS A 384 -21.47 9.07 -9.30
N SER A 385 -20.91 8.74 -10.48
CA SER A 385 -21.62 7.99 -11.51
C SER A 385 -22.04 6.61 -11.03
N LEU A 386 -21.15 5.87 -10.35
CA LEU A 386 -21.42 4.54 -9.83
C LEU A 386 -22.52 4.56 -8.76
N LEU A 387 -22.36 5.39 -7.73
CA LEU A 387 -23.33 5.49 -6.64
C LEU A 387 -24.73 5.90 -7.13
N GLU A 388 -24.82 6.78 -8.14
CA GLU A 388 -26.11 7.21 -8.69
C GLU A 388 -26.79 6.15 -9.56
N HIS A 389 -26.05 5.49 -10.46
CA HIS A 389 -26.62 4.54 -11.42
C HIS A 389 -26.94 3.19 -10.82
N GLU A 390 -26.21 2.78 -9.79
CA GLU A 390 -26.39 1.51 -9.10
C GLU A 390 -27.30 1.67 -7.86
N ASP A 391 -27.87 2.85 -7.62
CA ASP A 391 -28.85 3.08 -6.55
C ASP A 391 -28.33 2.80 -5.13
N PHE A 392 -27.07 3.15 -4.85
CA PHE A 392 -26.50 3.08 -3.50
C PHE A 392 -27.21 4.02 -2.51
N GLY A 393 -27.50 3.51 -1.32
CA GLY A 393 -28.11 4.23 -0.21
C GLY A 393 -29.59 4.55 -0.40
N ARG A 394 -30.30 3.79 -1.25
CA ARG A 394 -31.72 4.06 -1.59
C ARG A 394 -32.72 3.41 -0.63
N ASP A 395 -32.41 2.25 -0.08
CA ASP A 395 -33.32 1.52 0.79
C ASP A 395 -32.91 1.59 2.29
N GLU A 396 -33.34 0.63 3.10
CA GLU A 396 -33.09 0.59 4.55
C GLU A 396 -31.97 -0.39 4.94
N VAL A 397 -31.48 -1.19 4.00
CA VAL A 397 -30.25 -1.96 4.15
C VAL A 397 -29.10 -1.01 3.90
N THR A 398 -28.09 -1.03 4.77
CA THR A 398 -26.92 -0.18 4.56
C THR A 398 -26.14 -0.73 3.37
N ASP A 399 -25.66 0.14 2.50
CA ASP A 399 -24.70 -0.24 1.45
C ASP A 399 -23.27 0.11 1.86
N LEU A 400 -22.29 -0.60 1.31
CA LEU A 400 -20.86 -0.38 1.56
C LEU A 400 -20.16 0.03 0.27
N PHE A 401 -19.44 1.16 0.32
CA PHE A 401 -18.65 1.62 -0.82
C PHE A 401 -17.21 1.95 -0.43
N PHE A 402 -16.25 1.30 -1.07
CA PHE A 402 -14.82 1.44 -0.78
C PHE A 402 -14.10 2.22 -1.87
N VAL A 403 -13.25 3.17 -1.47
CA VAL A 403 -12.55 4.06 -2.40
C VAL A 403 -11.08 4.18 -2.02
N ASN A 404 -10.21 4.00 -3.01
CA ASN A 404 -8.81 4.41 -2.91
C ASN A 404 -8.55 5.66 -3.78
N TYR A 405 -8.08 6.73 -3.16
CA TYR A 405 -7.49 7.89 -3.82
C TYR A 405 -5.98 7.70 -3.91
N LYS A 406 -5.52 7.16 -5.05
CA LYS A 406 -4.11 6.90 -5.37
C LYS A 406 -3.20 8.12 -5.68
N PRO A 407 -3.70 9.31 -6.09
CA PRO A 407 -2.82 10.38 -6.59
C PRO A 407 -1.72 10.85 -5.62
N ILE A 408 -1.99 10.87 -4.31
CA ILE A 408 -1.05 11.36 -3.28
C ILE A 408 0.21 10.47 -3.22
N ASP A 409 0.05 9.17 -3.36
CA ASP A 409 1.16 8.22 -3.46
C ASP A 409 1.91 8.33 -4.79
N LEU A 410 1.19 8.41 -5.92
CA LEU A 410 1.81 8.51 -7.25
C LEU A 410 2.70 9.75 -7.40
N VAL A 411 2.19 10.90 -6.98
CA VAL A 411 2.96 12.15 -7.00
C VAL A 411 4.14 12.08 -6.01
N GLY A 412 3.95 11.38 -4.90
CA GLY A 412 4.96 11.10 -3.88
C GLY A 412 6.14 10.31 -4.43
N HIS A 413 5.88 9.25 -5.18
CA HIS A 413 6.93 8.45 -5.82
C HIS A 413 7.74 9.24 -6.85
N ARG A 414 7.11 10.14 -7.60
CA ARG A 414 7.77 10.88 -8.69
C ARG A 414 8.46 12.16 -8.23
N TRP A 415 7.84 12.93 -7.34
CA TRP A 415 8.33 14.26 -6.91
C TRP A 415 8.63 14.37 -5.41
N ASN A 416 8.33 13.34 -4.61
CA ASN A 416 8.38 13.33 -3.14
C ASN A 416 7.29 14.18 -2.47
N MET A 417 6.89 13.74 -1.28
CA MET A 417 5.88 14.40 -0.43
C MET A 417 6.13 15.88 -0.10
N LEU A 418 7.36 16.38 -0.24
CA LEU A 418 7.71 17.77 0.08
C LEU A 418 7.63 18.73 -1.12
N SER A 419 7.25 18.22 -2.30
CA SER A 419 7.22 18.98 -3.55
C SER A 419 6.01 19.91 -3.70
N PRO A 420 6.12 20.98 -4.51
CA PRO A 420 4.97 21.77 -4.95
C PRO A 420 3.88 20.93 -5.64
N GLU A 421 4.28 19.92 -6.42
CA GLU A 421 3.42 18.94 -7.08
C GLU A 421 2.62 18.14 -6.05
N GLY A 422 3.28 17.59 -5.02
CA GLY A 422 2.63 16.89 -3.92
C GLY A 422 1.63 17.77 -3.16
N ARG A 423 1.95 19.06 -2.96
CA ARG A 423 1.02 20.03 -2.37
C ARG A 423 -0.21 20.27 -3.26
N SER A 424 -0.02 20.38 -4.57
CA SER A 424 -1.12 20.60 -5.53
C SER A 424 -2.08 19.39 -5.52
N VAL A 425 -1.55 18.17 -5.64
CA VAL A 425 -2.35 16.95 -5.61
C VAL A 425 -3.08 16.75 -4.28
N LEU A 426 -2.42 17.02 -3.15
CA LEU A 426 -3.07 16.95 -1.84
C LEU A 426 -4.24 17.94 -1.74
N ARG A 427 -4.06 19.15 -2.28
CA ARG A 427 -5.11 20.17 -2.32
C ARG A 427 -6.30 19.74 -3.17
N GLN A 428 -6.05 19.24 -4.38
CA GLN A 428 -7.13 18.73 -5.23
C GLN A 428 -7.86 17.58 -4.54
N THR A 429 -7.13 16.62 -3.97
CA THR A 429 -7.73 15.46 -3.29
C THR A 429 -8.64 15.89 -2.12
N ASP A 430 -8.28 16.96 -1.41
CA ASP A 430 -9.15 17.54 -0.38
C ASP A 430 -10.36 18.30 -0.93
N GLU A 431 -10.21 19.01 -2.06
CA GLU A 431 -11.34 19.64 -2.76
C GLU A 431 -12.36 18.58 -3.21
N GLU A 432 -11.87 17.49 -3.77
CA GLU A 432 -12.65 16.32 -4.18
C GLU A 432 -13.36 15.61 -3.03
N LEU A 433 -12.73 15.54 -1.84
CA LEU A 433 -13.39 15.06 -0.63
C LEU A 433 -14.60 15.94 -0.23
N GLY A 434 -14.48 17.27 -0.43
CA GLY A 434 -15.58 18.20 -0.23
C GLY A 434 -16.72 18.00 -1.24
N GLU A 435 -16.37 17.80 -2.52
CA GLU A 435 -17.34 17.50 -3.59
C GLU A 435 -18.06 16.16 -3.35
N LEU A 436 -17.34 15.13 -2.91
CA LEU A 436 -17.93 13.84 -2.54
C LEU A 436 -18.91 14.00 -1.37
N GLU A 437 -18.54 14.71 -0.30
CA GLU A 437 -19.46 14.98 0.81
C GLU A 437 -20.73 15.72 0.35
N ALA A 438 -20.56 16.77 -0.48
CA ALA A 438 -21.69 17.53 -1.01
C ALA A 438 -22.62 16.65 -1.86
N PHE A 439 -22.04 15.76 -2.68
CA PHE A 439 -22.79 14.81 -3.48
C PHE A 439 -23.54 13.80 -2.61
N LEU A 440 -22.91 13.18 -1.59
CA LEU A 440 -23.56 12.24 -0.69
C LEU A 440 -24.74 12.88 0.07
N ASN A 441 -24.59 14.14 0.48
CA ASN A 441 -25.68 14.92 1.07
C ASN A 441 -26.87 15.11 0.12
N GLY A 442 -26.61 15.24 -1.18
CA GLY A 442 -27.66 15.35 -2.20
C GLY A 442 -28.27 14.01 -2.60
N LEU A 443 -27.45 12.97 -2.73
CA LEU A 443 -27.86 11.64 -3.22
C LEU A 443 -28.63 10.84 -2.17
N VAL A 444 -28.06 10.72 -0.97
CA VAL A 444 -28.56 9.84 0.11
C VAL A 444 -29.29 10.66 1.20
N GLY A 445 -28.93 11.93 1.34
CA GLY A 445 -29.47 12.85 2.35
C GLY A 445 -28.55 12.98 3.55
N GLN A 446 -28.40 14.22 4.05
CA GLN A 446 -27.59 14.47 5.24
C GLN A 446 -28.11 13.68 6.44
N GLY A 447 -27.22 12.92 7.07
CA GLY A 447 -27.54 12.08 8.22
C GLY A 447 -28.09 10.70 7.88
N ASN A 448 -28.01 10.29 6.60
CA ASN A 448 -28.27 8.93 6.16
C ASN A 448 -27.00 8.21 5.66
N TRP A 449 -25.83 8.82 5.78
CA TRP A 449 -24.57 8.22 5.37
C TRP A 449 -23.47 8.46 6.41
N VAL A 450 -22.49 7.55 6.42
CA VAL A 450 -21.26 7.64 7.22
C VAL A 450 -20.06 7.51 6.31
N MET A 451 -19.01 8.25 6.60
CA MET A 451 -17.70 8.12 5.97
C MET A 451 -16.66 7.74 7.03
N ALA A 452 -15.88 6.70 6.74
CA ALA A 452 -14.64 6.40 7.43
C ALA A 452 -13.48 6.78 6.49
N LEU A 453 -12.52 7.56 6.98
CA LEU A 453 -11.38 8.02 6.19
C LEU A 453 -10.06 7.67 6.89
N THR A 454 -9.15 7.07 6.13
CA THR A 454 -7.79 6.77 6.59
C THR A 454 -6.75 6.89 5.47
N ALA A 455 -5.52 6.45 5.74
CA ALA A 455 -4.46 6.27 4.77
C ALA A 455 -3.82 4.88 5.00
N ASP A 456 -3.29 4.28 3.94
CA ASP A 456 -2.57 3.01 4.02
C ASP A 456 -1.13 3.17 4.51
N HIS A 457 -0.51 4.34 4.28
CA HIS A 457 0.77 4.71 4.86
C HIS A 457 1.05 6.22 4.77
N GLY A 458 2.12 6.66 5.44
CA GLY A 458 2.75 7.95 5.21
C GLY A 458 3.72 7.91 4.03
N GLN A 459 4.62 8.90 3.96
CA GLN A 459 5.66 8.95 2.93
C GLN A 459 7.05 9.19 3.52
N THR A 460 8.09 8.78 2.81
CA THR A 460 9.47 8.99 3.25
C THR A 460 9.99 10.32 2.72
N PRO A 461 10.49 11.23 3.57
CA PRO A 461 11.11 12.46 3.10
C PRO A 461 12.39 12.18 2.29
N THR A 462 12.72 13.03 1.31
CA THR A 462 13.96 12.85 0.55
C THR A 462 15.20 12.82 1.45
N ALA A 463 16.24 12.12 0.98
CA ALA A 463 17.54 12.15 1.61
C ALA A 463 18.09 13.58 1.70
N ASN A 464 17.76 14.46 0.75
CA ASN A 464 18.13 15.88 0.79
C ASN A 464 17.53 16.64 1.97
N ALA A 465 16.26 16.37 2.30
CA ALA A 465 15.55 17.00 3.41
C ALA A 465 15.94 16.44 4.80
N THR A 466 16.66 15.32 4.85
CA THR A 466 17.04 14.62 6.08
C THR A 466 18.55 14.36 6.12
N THR A 467 19.01 13.56 7.08
CA THR A 467 20.37 13.00 7.08
C THR A 467 20.40 11.57 6.56
N ALA A 468 19.32 11.04 6.00
CA ALA A 468 19.25 9.66 5.53
C ALA A 468 20.22 9.36 4.38
N TRP A 469 20.84 8.17 4.41
CA TRP A 469 21.40 7.56 3.22
C TRP A 469 20.31 6.74 2.50
N PRO A 470 20.03 7.01 1.22
CA PRO A 470 19.11 6.20 0.43
C PRO A 470 19.84 4.96 -0.08
N ILE A 471 19.65 3.84 0.63
CA ILE A 471 20.28 2.55 0.38
C ILE A 471 19.94 2.10 -1.04
N ASP A 472 20.98 1.92 -1.86
CA ASP A 472 20.86 1.33 -3.19
C ASP A 472 20.75 -0.19 -3.04
N MET A 473 19.54 -0.70 -3.33
CA MET A 473 19.24 -2.13 -3.24
C MET A 473 20.02 -2.93 -4.28
N ALA A 474 20.27 -2.38 -5.48
CA ALA A 474 21.01 -3.09 -6.51
C ALA A 474 22.49 -3.26 -6.14
N GLU A 475 23.09 -2.25 -5.50
CA GLU A 475 24.45 -2.34 -4.97
C GLU A 475 24.53 -3.38 -3.85
N LEU A 476 23.60 -3.34 -2.89
CA LEU A 476 23.53 -4.33 -1.81
C LEU A 476 23.40 -5.77 -2.35
N MET A 477 22.51 -5.99 -3.32
CA MET A 477 22.33 -7.30 -3.95
C MET A 477 23.60 -7.74 -4.69
N THR A 478 24.29 -6.82 -5.36
CA THR A 478 25.59 -7.07 -6.02
C THR A 478 26.63 -7.52 -5.02
N ASP A 479 26.78 -6.80 -3.91
CA ASP A 479 27.75 -7.11 -2.88
C ASP A 479 27.46 -8.44 -2.17
N ILE A 480 26.19 -8.78 -1.92
CA ILE A 480 25.81 -10.09 -1.38
C ILE A 480 26.21 -11.20 -2.36
N ALA A 481 25.85 -11.07 -3.62
CA ALA A 481 26.16 -12.07 -4.64
C ALA A 481 27.68 -12.29 -4.78
N ASP A 482 28.45 -11.21 -4.84
CA ASP A 482 29.91 -11.24 -4.93
C ASP A 482 30.54 -11.83 -3.66
N ARG A 483 30.03 -11.48 -2.47
CA ARG A 483 30.50 -11.99 -1.18
C ARG A 483 30.41 -13.51 -1.07
N PHE A 484 29.34 -14.08 -1.61
CA PHE A 484 29.05 -15.51 -1.55
C PHE A 484 29.41 -16.28 -2.83
N GLY A 485 29.86 -15.58 -3.87
CA GLY A 485 30.24 -16.21 -5.14
C GLY A 485 29.06 -16.81 -5.90
N VAL A 486 27.88 -16.21 -5.77
CA VAL A 486 26.61 -16.68 -6.36
C VAL A 486 26.10 -15.69 -7.40
N PRO A 487 25.30 -16.13 -8.38
CA PRO A 487 24.68 -15.21 -9.34
C PRO A 487 23.58 -14.35 -8.71
N GLN A 488 23.28 -13.20 -9.33
CA GLN A 488 22.16 -12.32 -8.93
C GLN A 488 20.79 -13.01 -8.91
N ARG A 489 20.62 -14.14 -9.62
CA ARG A 489 19.41 -14.99 -9.53
C ARG A 489 19.18 -15.59 -8.13
N LEU A 490 20.10 -15.38 -7.18
CA LEU A 490 19.86 -15.65 -5.76
C LEU A 490 18.56 -14.96 -5.27
N PHE A 491 18.22 -13.79 -5.81
CA PHE A 491 17.04 -13.06 -5.41
C PHE A 491 15.90 -13.29 -6.41
N ASP A 492 14.92 -14.10 -6.04
CA ASP A 492 13.69 -14.32 -6.82
C ASP A 492 12.92 -13.01 -6.99
N ARG A 493 12.74 -12.31 -5.86
CA ARG A 493 12.09 -11.00 -5.75
C ARG A 493 12.69 -10.20 -4.60
N THR A 494 12.64 -8.88 -4.73
CA THR A 494 13.04 -7.97 -3.66
C THR A 494 12.04 -6.82 -3.53
N ARG A 495 11.79 -6.44 -2.28
CA ARG A 495 11.05 -5.24 -1.88
C ARG A 495 11.83 -4.52 -0.79
N PRO A 496 11.56 -3.23 -0.51
CA PRO A 496 12.20 -2.52 0.59
C PRO A 496 12.14 -3.31 1.91
N GLY A 497 13.26 -3.89 2.33
CA GLY A 497 13.36 -4.69 3.55
C GLY A 497 13.02 -6.18 3.43
N HIS A 498 12.58 -6.66 2.27
CA HIS A 498 12.17 -8.06 2.07
C HIS A 498 12.89 -8.70 0.88
N PHE A 499 13.44 -9.89 1.08
CA PHE A 499 14.17 -10.64 0.06
C PHE A 499 13.66 -12.08 -0.03
N TRP A 500 13.01 -12.40 -1.15
CA TRP A 500 12.68 -13.77 -1.52
C TRP A 500 13.88 -14.37 -2.24
N LEU A 501 14.39 -15.47 -1.71
CA LEU A 501 15.64 -16.09 -2.15
C LEU A 501 15.36 -17.37 -2.93
N ASP A 502 16.15 -17.60 -3.99
CA ASP A 502 16.17 -18.84 -4.76
C ASP A 502 16.81 -19.95 -3.91
N VAL A 503 15.98 -20.79 -3.31
CA VAL A 503 16.39 -21.91 -2.46
C VAL A 503 17.39 -22.83 -3.17
N PRO A 504 17.21 -23.21 -4.44
CA PRO A 504 18.20 -24.03 -5.15
C PRO A 504 19.59 -23.39 -5.25
N THR A 505 19.69 -22.07 -5.51
CA THR A 505 20.99 -21.36 -5.53
C THR A 505 21.65 -21.40 -4.16
N MET A 506 20.87 -21.19 -3.09
CA MET A 506 21.40 -21.26 -1.72
C MET A 506 21.96 -22.65 -1.39
N GLU A 507 21.20 -23.70 -1.71
CA GLU A 507 21.62 -25.09 -1.50
C GLU A 507 22.87 -25.47 -2.30
N GLU A 508 22.94 -25.09 -3.59
CA GLU A 508 24.09 -25.35 -4.46
C GLU A 508 25.37 -24.68 -3.93
N ALA A 509 25.24 -23.45 -3.42
CA ALA A 509 26.35 -22.69 -2.86
C ALA A 509 26.70 -23.07 -1.41
N GLY A 510 25.83 -23.83 -0.74
CA GLY A 510 25.99 -24.15 0.68
C GLY A 510 25.93 -22.93 1.60
N ILE A 511 25.11 -21.94 1.24
CA ILE A 511 24.88 -20.72 2.03
C ILE A 511 23.50 -20.76 2.67
N THR A 512 23.38 -20.17 3.85
CA THR A 512 22.11 -20.07 4.58
C THR A 512 21.57 -18.65 4.57
N PRO A 513 20.26 -18.44 4.77
CA PRO A 513 19.72 -17.11 5.05
C PRO A 513 20.43 -16.41 6.21
N GLU A 514 20.84 -17.14 7.25
CA GLU A 514 21.58 -16.62 8.41
C GLU A 514 22.92 -16.00 7.99
N ASP A 515 23.66 -16.65 7.08
CA ASP A 515 24.94 -16.11 6.58
C ASP A 515 24.73 -14.76 5.88
N ILE A 516 23.66 -14.64 5.09
CA ILE A 516 23.30 -13.40 4.39
C ILE A 516 22.79 -12.35 5.39
N ALA A 517 22.05 -12.76 6.42
CA ALA A 517 21.57 -11.88 7.48
C ALA A 517 22.72 -11.26 8.28
N ASP A 518 23.75 -12.04 8.61
CA ASP A 518 24.98 -11.53 9.22
C ASP A 518 25.65 -10.50 8.31
N PHE A 519 25.81 -10.80 7.01
CA PHE A 519 26.39 -9.86 6.05
C PHE A 519 25.61 -8.54 5.97
N ILE A 520 24.27 -8.59 5.86
CA ILE A 520 23.44 -7.38 5.79
C ILE A 520 23.53 -6.59 7.09
N SER A 521 23.49 -7.26 8.25
CA SER A 521 23.58 -6.62 9.56
C SER A 521 24.91 -5.87 9.76
N ASP A 522 25.97 -6.38 9.13
CA ASP A 522 27.30 -5.77 9.11
C ASP A 522 27.57 -4.85 7.91
N TYR A 523 26.59 -4.62 7.05
CA TYR A 523 26.82 -3.82 5.85
C TYR A 523 27.02 -2.34 6.21
N ARG A 524 28.16 -1.77 5.79
CA ARG A 524 28.55 -0.39 6.09
C ARG A 524 28.19 0.56 4.96
N LEU A 525 27.99 1.82 5.30
CA LEU A 525 27.60 2.87 4.36
C LEU A 525 28.58 2.99 3.20
N GLU A 526 29.89 2.96 3.45
CA GLU A 526 30.91 3.02 2.39
C GLU A 526 30.75 1.91 1.34
N GLY A 527 30.32 0.72 1.76
CA GLY A 527 30.05 -0.41 0.85
C GLY A 527 28.93 -0.11 -0.13
N ASN A 528 27.94 0.72 0.25
CA ASN A 528 26.81 1.05 -0.61
C ASN A 528 27.04 2.28 -1.50
N THR A 529 28.29 2.70 -1.65
CA THR A 529 28.66 3.87 -2.45
C THR A 529 29.10 3.43 -3.83
N SER A 530 28.87 4.28 -4.83
CA SER A 530 29.30 4.01 -6.19
C SER A 530 29.77 5.30 -6.86
N GLN A 531 30.32 5.19 -8.07
CA GLN A 531 30.71 6.39 -8.83
C GLN A 531 29.53 7.34 -9.07
N SER A 532 28.30 6.81 -9.19
CA SER A 532 27.08 7.60 -9.34
C SER A 532 26.46 8.04 -8.01
N ARG A 533 26.85 7.40 -6.88
CA ARG A 533 26.42 7.75 -5.51
C ARG A 533 27.63 7.88 -4.56
N PRO A 534 28.50 8.90 -4.75
CA PRO A 534 29.68 9.05 -3.90
C PRO A 534 29.32 9.59 -2.51
N LEU A 535 30.21 9.35 -1.53
CA LEU A 535 30.15 10.03 -0.24
C LEU A 535 30.46 11.52 -0.41
N THR A 536 29.41 12.33 -0.41
CA THR A 536 29.53 13.79 -0.40
C THR A 536 29.87 14.31 1.01
N GLU A 537 30.25 15.58 1.11
CA GLU A 537 30.51 16.27 2.38
C GLU A 537 29.35 16.12 3.39
N LYS A 538 28.12 16.02 2.91
CA LYS A 538 26.92 15.77 3.74
C LYS A 538 27.04 14.51 4.59
N TYR A 539 27.76 13.51 4.12
CA TYR A 539 27.94 12.20 4.75
C TYR A 539 29.34 12.01 5.35
N ALA A 540 30.12 13.09 5.48
CA ALA A 540 31.46 13.03 6.03
C ALA A 540 31.46 12.40 7.44
N GLY A 541 32.36 11.43 7.66
CA GLY A 541 32.48 10.70 8.92
C GLY A 541 31.49 9.57 9.15
N ARG A 542 30.63 9.25 8.16
CA ARG A 542 29.63 8.16 8.26
C ARG A 542 29.99 6.90 7.46
N ALA A 543 31.19 6.84 6.87
CA ALA A 543 31.64 5.71 6.05
C ALA A 543 31.51 4.36 6.78
N ASP A 544 31.93 4.32 8.05
CA ASP A 544 31.91 3.13 8.91
C ASP A 544 30.56 2.87 9.60
N GLU A 545 29.51 3.66 9.32
CA GLU A 545 28.17 3.48 9.91
C GLU A 545 27.51 2.23 9.33
N HIS A 546 26.87 1.43 10.18
CA HIS A 546 26.01 0.34 9.72
C HIS A 546 24.76 0.91 9.04
N LEU A 547 24.44 0.41 7.85
CA LEU A 547 23.21 0.79 7.16
C LEU A 547 21.97 0.09 7.71
N PHE A 548 22.15 -1.02 8.42
CA PHE A 548 21.08 -1.83 8.98
C PHE A 548 21.20 -1.93 10.49
N SER A 549 20.07 -1.81 11.19
CA SER A 549 20.02 -2.15 12.60
C SER A 549 20.17 -3.65 12.78
N SER A 550 19.47 -4.44 11.95
CA SER A 550 19.68 -5.90 11.82
C SER A 550 18.98 -6.40 10.55
N ALA A 551 19.29 -7.63 10.15
CA ALA A 551 18.51 -8.46 9.24
C ALA A 551 18.37 -9.86 9.84
N TRP A 552 17.33 -10.61 9.51
CA TRP A 552 17.18 -11.99 10.00
C TRP A 552 16.30 -12.82 9.07
N PRO A 553 16.43 -14.16 9.12
CA PRO A 553 15.49 -15.05 8.46
C PRO A 553 14.10 -14.91 9.07
N SER A 554 13.08 -14.68 8.24
CA SER A 554 11.71 -14.37 8.71
C SER A 554 11.15 -15.42 9.68
N ARG A 555 11.54 -16.69 9.51
CA ARG A 555 11.19 -17.81 10.41
C ARG A 555 11.60 -17.63 11.88
N PHE A 556 12.61 -16.80 12.16
CA PHE A 556 13.09 -16.51 13.52
C PHE A 556 12.50 -15.23 14.12
N THR A 557 11.46 -14.66 13.50
CA THR A 557 10.87 -13.40 13.99
C THR A 557 10.26 -13.53 15.39
N ASP A 558 9.72 -14.70 15.75
CA ASP A 558 9.24 -14.97 17.11
C ASP A 558 10.39 -15.06 18.13
N ASP A 559 11.56 -15.58 17.74
CA ASP A 559 12.77 -15.60 18.59
C ASP A 559 13.29 -14.17 18.82
N VAL A 560 13.38 -13.37 17.74
CA VAL A 560 13.75 -11.94 17.83
C VAL A 560 12.78 -11.19 18.75
N TRP A 561 11.49 -11.45 18.65
CA TRP A 561 10.48 -10.87 19.55
C TRP A 561 10.70 -11.29 21.01
N GLY A 562 11.03 -12.55 21.24
CA GLY A 562 11.36 -13.08 22.57
C GLY A 562 12.57 -12.38 23.19
N CYS A 563 13.64 -12.20 22.43
CA CYS A 563 14.86 -11.58 22.93
C CYS A 563 14.69 -10.08 23.18
N VAL A 564 14.05 -9.35 22.26
CA VAL A 564 13.78 -7.90 22.43
C VAL A 564 12.92 -7.63 23.65
N ARG A 565 11.95 -8.51 23.96
CA ARG A 565 11.11 -8.36 25.16
C ARG A 565 11.80 -8.72 26.46
N SER A 566 12.74 -9.66 26.42
CA SER A 566 13.47 -10.10 27.62
C SER A 566 14.72 -9.26 27.90
N GLY A 567 15.23 -8.54 26.90
CA GLY A 567 16.49 -7.81 26.97
C GLY A 567 17.73 -8.72 26.97
N ALA A 568 17.59 -9.97 26.52
CA ALA A 568 18.67 -10.94 26.42
C ALA A 568 18.52 -11.79 25.15
N PRO A 569 19.60 -12.02 24.39
CA PRO A 569 19.61 -12.88 23.21
C PRO A 569 19.34 -14.35 23.54
#